data_AF-A0A381ZG26-F1
#
_entry.id   AF-A0A381ZG26-F1
#
_cell.length_a   1.000
_cell.length_b   1.000
_cell.length_c   1.000
_cell.angle_alpha   90.00
_cell.angle_beta   90.00
_cell.angle_gamma   90.00
#
_symmetry.space_group_name_H-M   'P 1'
#
loop_
_entity.id
_entity.type
_entity.pdbx_description
1 polymer ?
#
loop_
_entity_poly.entity_id
_entity_poly.type
_entity_poly.pdbx_seq_one_letter_code
_entity_poly.pdbx_strand_id
1 'polypeptide(L)' 'MKKILIIFVMLFCFSITYGHNDHELSTPEIIDIAMSAAPENVSGEATIMSADGSILREGSNDWTCMPGSPPNDNVAPMCV' A
#
# COMPACT_ATOMS: atom_id res chain seq x y z
N MET A 1 -43.60 -3.13 24.59
CA MET A 1 -43.31 -4.34 23.80
C MET A 1 -42.98 -3.99 22.34
N LYS A 2 -43.94 -3.54 21.50
CA LYS A 2 -43.68 -3.23 20.07
C LYS A 2 -42.70 -2.07 19.83
N LYS A 3 -42.71 -1.05 20.71
CA LYS A 3 -41.78 0.11 20.65
C LYS A 3 -40.34 -0.25 21.01
N ILE A 4 -40.14 -1.27 21.88
CA ILE A 4 -38.82 -1.78 22.27
C ILE A 4 -38.21 -2.61 21.13
N LEU A 5 -39.05 -3.34 20.39
CA LEU A 5 -38.64 -4.08 19.18
C LEU A 5 -38.15 -3.14 18.07
N ILE A 6 -38.78 -1.98 17.89
CA ILE A 6 -38.42 -0.99 16.86
C ILE A 6 -37.07 -0.32 17.16
N ILE A 7 -36.73 -0.10 18.43
CA ILE A 7 -35.45 0.49 18.85
C ILE A 7 -34.28 -0.48 18.60
N PHE A 8 -34.47 -1.77 18.83
CA PHE A 8 -33.44 -2.79 18.56
C PHE A 8 -33.13 -2.96 17.06
N VAL A 9 -34.12 -2.77 16.19
CA VAL A 9 -33.96 -2.89 14.73
C VAL A 9 -33.16 -1.72 14.15
N MET A 10 -33.29 -0.50 14.69
CA MET A 10 -32.51 0.65 14.21
C MET A 10 -31.03 0.60 14.65
N LEU A 11 -30.72 -0.02 15.78
CA LEU A 11 -29.35 -0.15 16.30
C LEU A 11 -28.49 -1.13 15.48
N PHE A 12 -29.12 -2.06 14.76
CA PHE A 12 -28.42 -3.04 13.93
C PHE A 12 -28.07 -2.51 12.53
N CYS A 13 -28.72 -1.43 12.07
CA CYS A 13 -28.46 -0.83 10.76
C CYS A 13 -27.25 0.13 10.74
N PHE A 14 -26.77 0.59 11.89
CA PHE A 14 -25.65 1.53 11.95
C PHE A 14 -24.28 0.89 11.71
N SER A 15 -24.18 -0.44 11.73
CA SER A 15 -22.91 -1.16 11.59
C SER A 15 -22.44 -1.35 10.13
N ILE A 16 -23.19 -0.88 9.12
CA ILE A 16 -22.82 -1.04 7.70
C ILE A 16 -22.35 0.29 7.08
N THR A 17 -21.83 1.23 7.88
CA THR A 17 -21.26 2.46 7.35
C THR A 17 -19.75 2.33 7.19
N TYR A 18 -19.33 2.14 5.93
CA TYR A 18 -18.01 2.51 5.39
C TYR A 18 -16.77 1.85 5.99
N GLY A 19 -16.56 0.58 5.67
CA GLY A 19 -15.20 0.05 5.53
C GLY A 19 -14.66 0.40 4.15
N HIS A 20 -14.19 1.64 3.93
CA HIS A 20 -13.16 1.85 2.91
C HIS A 20 -11.93 1.18 3.50
N ASN A 21 -11.65 -0.05 3.07
CA ASN A 21 -10.40 -0.72 3.42
C ASN A 21 -9.30 -0.02 2.63
N ASP A 22 -8.91 1.16 3.08
CA ASP A 22 -7.65 1.80 2.69
C ASP A 22 -6.58 0.91 3.35
N HIS A 23 -6.29 -0.23 2.73
CA HIS A 23 -5.23 -1.12 3.20
C HIS A 23 -3.92 -0.38 3.00
N GLU A 24 -3.46 0.29 4.06
CA GLU A 24 -2.15 0.92 4.10
C GLU A 24 -1.12 -0.19 3.85
N LEU A 25 -0.44 -0.12 2.70
CA LEU A 25 0.61 -1.07 2.35
C LEU A 25 1.75 -0.94 3.36
N SER A 26 2.20 -2.08 3.85
CA SER A 26 3.37 -2.16 4.72
C SER A 26 4.65 -1.83 3.94
N THR A 27 5.70 -1.38 4.65
CA THR A 27 6.99 -1.08 4.02
C THR A 27 7.55 -2.23 3.18
N PRO A 28 7.49 -3.52 3.62
CA PRO A 28 7.91 -4.64 2.78
C PRO A 28 7.11 -4.77 1.48
N GLU A 29 5.79 -4.59 1.52
CA GLU A 29 4.96 -4.66 0.30
C GLU A 29 5.32 -3.53 -0.68
N ILE A 30 5.60 -2.32 -0.17
CA ILE A 30 6.08 -1.20 -1.00
C ILE A 30 7.44 -1.51 -1.64
N ILE A 31 8.34 -2.15 -0.88
CA ILE A 31 9.66 -2.58 -1.39
C ILE A 31 9.49 -3.62 -2.49
N ASP A 32 8.61 -4.60 -2.32
CA ASP A 32 8.34 -5.64 -3.32
C ASP A 32 7.78 -5.03 -4.61
N ILE A 33 6.83 -4.09 -4.49
CA ILE A 33 6.29 -3.33 -5.62
C ILE A 33 7.43 -2.58 -6.33
N ALA A 34 8.26 -1.83 -5.60
CA ALA A 34 9.36 -1.07 -6.19
C ALA A 34 10.38 -1.99 -6.88
N MET A 35 10.72 -3.14 -6.28
CA MET A 35 11.66 -4.10 -6.84
C MET A 35 11.14 -4.78 -8.12
N SER A 36 9.82 -4.87 -8.31
CA SER A 36 9.22 -5.41 -9.54
C SER A 36 9.49 -4.58 -10.80
N ALA A 37 9.99 -3.35 -10.65
CA ALA A 37 10.37 -2.47 -11.76
C ALA A 37 11.60 -2.94 -12.54
N ALA A 38 12.43 -3.83 -11.97
CA ALA A 38 13.63 -4.35 -12.62
C ALA A 38 13.91 -5.80 -12.20
N PRO A 39 14.72 -6.57 -12.97
CA PRO A 39 15.09 -7.91 -12.57
C PRO A 39 15.94 -7.90 -11.29
N GLU A 40 15.95 -9.03 -10.56
CA GLU A 40 16.59 -9.15 -9.23
C GLU A 40 18.07 -8.75 -9.22
N ASN A 41 18.80 -8.96 -10.34
CA ASN A 41 20.20 -8.57 -10.47
C ASN A 41 20.43 -7.04 -10.49
N VAL A 42 19.38 -6.25 -10.71
CA VAL A 42 19.38 -4.78 -10.66
C VAL A 42 18.69 -4.32 -9.38
N SER A 43 17.44 -4.73 -9.16
CA SER A 43 16.63 -4.25 -8.04
C SER A 43 17.07 -4.78 -6.66
N GLY A 44 17.76 -5.93 -6.61
CA GLY A 44 18.30 -6.48 -5.36
C GLY A 44 19.35 -5.59 -4.71
N GLU A 45 20.19 -4.94 -5.51
CA GLU A 45 21.27 -4.05 -5.04
C GLU A 45 20.89 -2.56 -5.13
N ALA A 46 19.70 -2.24 -5.66
CA ALA A 46 19.21 -0.87 -5.83
C ALA A 46 18.80 -0.21 -4.51
N THR A 47 18.90 1.12 -4.49
CA THR A 47 18.28 1.94 -3.46
C THR A 47 16.77 1.91 -3.67
N ILE A 48 16.01 1.64 -2.61
CA ILE A 48 14.56 1.61 -2.66
C ILE A 48 14.01 2.85 -1.99
N MET A 49 13.32 3.66 -2.77
CA MET A 49 12.70 4.91 -2.34
C MET A 49 11.17 4.78 -2.39
N SER A 50 10.50 5.34 -1.39
CA SER A 50 9.05 5.38 -1.29
C SER A 50 8.45 6.43 -2.24
N ALA A 51 7.13 6.37 -2.44
CA ALA A 51 6.37 7.34 -3.23
C ALA A 51 6.48 8.79 -2.70
N ASP A 52 6.80 8.97 -1.42
CA ASP A 52 7.01 10.28 -0.77
C ASP A 52 8.47 10.77 -0.82
N GLY A 53 9.37 9.97 -1.40
CA GLY A 53 10.79 10.25 -1.48
C GLY A 53 11.63 9.84 -0.28
N SER A 54 11.05 9.19 0.73
CA SER A 54 11.82 8.58 1.81
C SER A 54 12.58 7.35 1.33
N ILE A 55 13.81 7.15 1.81
CA ILE A 55 14.58 5.94 1.51
C ILE A 55 14.12 4.82 2.45
N LEU A 56 13.63 3.73 1.88
CA LEU A 56 13.17 2.54 2.60
C LEU A 56 14.32 1.51 2.76
N ARG A 57 15.23 1.47 1.79
CA ARG A 57 16.42 0.61 1.80
C ARG A 57 17.55 1.25 1.01
N GLU A 58 18.72 1.37 1.62
CA GLU A 58 19.94 1.80 0.93
C GLU A 58 20.43 0.70 -0.03
N GLY A 59 20.85 1.10 -1.22
CA GLY A 59 21.46 0.23 -2.22
C GLY A 59 22.99 0.35 -2.27
N SER A 60 23.61 -0.56 -3.02
CA SER A 60 25.05 -0.62 -3.30
C SER A 60 25.39 -0.37 -4.76
N ASN A 61 24.40 -0.31 -5.65
CA ASN A 61 24.58 0.01 -7.07
C ASN A 61 24.03 1.42 -7.41
N ASP A 62 24.18 1.82 -8.66
CA ASP A 62 23.77 3.16 -9.14
C ASP A 62 22.27 3.28 -9.49
N TRP A 63 21.45 2.26 -9.14
CA TRP A 63 20.03 2.23 -9.46
C TRP A 63 19.17 2.65 -8.27
N THR A 64 18.07 3.34 -8.56
CA THR A 64 17.02 3.67 -7.58
C THR A 64 15.68 3.16 -8.08
N CYS A 65 15.05 2.25 -7.33
CA CYS A 65 13.71 1.76 -7.61
C CYS A 65 12.66 2.40 -6.69
N MET A 66 11.50 2.72 -7.26
CA MET A 66 10.39 3.39 -6.57
C MET A 66 9.04 2.80 -6.98
N PRO A 67 8.07 2.74 -6.06
CA PRO A 67 6.71 2.37 -6.41
C PRO A 67 6.03 3.51 -7.21
N GLY A 68 4.86 3.21 -7.77
CA GLY A 68 3.94 4.26 -8.23
C GLY A 68 3.39 5.12 -7.09
N SER A 69 2.75 6.24 -7.43
CA SER A 69 2.00 7.09 -6.50
C SER A 69 0.52 7.12 -6.87
N PRO A 70 -0.40 6.54 -6.07
CA PRO A 70 -0.15 5.84 -4.80
C PRO A 70 0.56 4.48 -4.99
N PRO A 71 1.30 3.97 -3.99
CA PRO A 71 1.98 2.69 -4.09
C PRO A 71 0.92 1.59 -4.21
N ASN A 72 0.88 0.87 -5.33
CA ASN A 72 0.07 -0.33 -5.55
C ASN A 72 0.51 -1.04 -6.83
N ASP A 73 0.13 -2.31 -6.99
CA ASP A 73 0.52 -3.16 -8.14
C ASP A 73 -0.01 -2.68 -9.51
N ASN A 74 -1.01 -1.79 -9.52
CA ASN A 74 -1.63 -1.28 -10.75
C ASN A 74 -1.00 0.02 -11.24
N VAL A 75 -0.12 0.66 -10.44
CA VAL A 75 0.62 1.84 -10.85
C VAL A 75 2.06 1.43 -11.13
N ALA A 76 2.49 1.63 -12.38
CA ALA A 76 3.77 1.15 -12.87
C ALA A 76 4.94 1.66 -11.99
N PRO A 77 5.65 0.77 -11.28
CA PRO A 77 6.86 1.14 -10.55
C PRO A 77 7.98 1.44 -11.54
N MET A 78 8.98 2.19 -11.11
CA MET A 78 10.10 2.60 -11.95
C MET A 78 11.42 2.31 -11.26
N CYS A 79 12.43 1.94 -12.05
CA CYS A 79 13.80 1.87 -11.60
C CYS A 79 14.70 2.63 -12.58
N VAL A 80 15.50 3.55 -12.07
CA VAL A 80 16.31 4.51 -12.85
C VAL A 80 17.75 4.57 -12.37
#